data_AF-A0AA37LM28-F1
#
_entry.id   AF-A0AA37LM28-F1
#
_cell.length_a   1.000
_cell.length_b   1.000
_cell.length_c   1.000
_cell.angle_alpha   90.00
_cell.angle_beta   90.00
_cell.angle_gamma   90.00
#
_symmetry.space_group_name_H-M   'P 1'
#
loop_
_entity.id
_entity.type
_entity.pdbx_description
1 polymer ?
#
loop_
_entity_poly.entity_id
_entity_poly.type
_entity_poly.pdbx_seq_one_letter_code
_entity_poly.pdbx_strand_id
1 'polypeptide(L)'
;MSAPAGGLTRRRGGGGAAAGDGETSNGASRTNSTANFKDSAPETSYESGENGHKIAFDPRDISESAERSKQPKLTLMEEVLLLGLKDKQGYLSFWNDNISYALRGCIVIELAFRGRISMQKDASRRRFPLADRVIEVIDETLTGEVLLDEALKMMKQSEKMSVSSWIDLMSGNSSSLFSLGSGTTLSTWHPQSIR
;
A
#
# COMPACT_ATOMS: atom_id res chain seq x y z
N MET A 1 -10.38 46.59 31.83
CA MET A 1 -9.23 46.24 32.71
C MET A 1 -9.43 44.77 33.08
N SER A 2 -8.57 43.78 32.89
CA SER A 2 -7.30 43.56 32.17
C SER A 2 -7.20 42.03 32.04
N ALA A 3 -6.73 41.49 30.90
CA ALA A 3 -6.41 40.08 30.75
C ALA A 3 -5.07 39.73 31.45
N PRO A 4 -4.81 38.45 31.76
CA PRO A 4 -3.45 37.94 31.81
C PRO A 4 -3.18 36.97 30.67
N ALA A 5 -2.14 37.31 29.89
CA ALA A 5 -1.54 36.51 28.84
C ALA A 5 -0.60 35.44 29.44
N GLY A 6 -0.72 34.20 28.97
CA GLY A 6 0.14 33.08 29.37
C GLY A 6 1.16 32.71 28.29
N GLY A 7 2.37 33.26 28.43
CA GLY A 7 3.66 32.55 28.27
C GLY A 7 4.03 31.88 26.94
N LEU A 8 4.65 32.66 26.05
CA LEU A 8 5.46 32.18 24.92
C LEU A 8 6.81 31.65 25.45
N THR A 9 7.06 30.33 25.42
CA THR A 9 8.38 29.77 25.78
C THR A 9 9.31 29.77 24.56
N ARG A 10 10.29 30.67 24.55
CA ARG A 10 11.40 30.67 23.59
C ARG A 10 12.53 29.81 24.14
N ARG A 11 12.87 28.74 23.43
CA ARG A 11 14.05 27.90 23.72
C ARG A 11 15.31 28.73 23.48
N ARG A 12 16.12 28.88 24.54
CA ARG A 12 17.46 29.47 24.56
C ARG A 12 18.40 28.66 23.65
N GLY A 13 18.98 29.31 22.65
CA GLY A 13 20.28 28.95 22.08
C GLY A 13 21.31 29.94 22.62
N GLY A 14 22.22 29.47 23.47
CA GLY A 14 23.33 30.25 23.99
C GLY A 14 24.64 29.82 23.31
N GLY A 15 25.49 30.80 22.99
CA GLY A 15 26.87 30.54 22.55
C GLY A 15 27.41 31.49 21.49
N GLY A 16 27.25 32.81 21.64
CA GLY A 16 28.02 33.80 20.90
C GLY A 16 29.19 34.26 21.75
N ALA A 17 30.41 33.94 21.32
CA ALA A 17 31.66 34.42 21.92
C ALA A 17 32.22 35.58 21.07
N ALA A 18 32.59 36.69 21.71
CA ALA A 18 33.38 37.76 21.11
C ALA A 18 34.25 38.41 22.18
N ALA A 19 35.57 38.39 21.97
CA ALA A 19 36.53 39.48 22.19
C ALA A 19 37.99 38.97 22.20
N GLY A 20 38.90 39.69 21.53
CA GLY A 20 40.31 39.82 21.93
C GLY A 20 41.38 39.53 20.88
N ASP A 21 42.04 40.59 20.38
CA ASP A 21 43.23 40.63 19.52
C ASP A 21 44.51 40.01 20.13
N GLY A 22 45.45 39.60 19.26
CA GLY A 22 46.87 39.39 19.62
C GLY A 22 47.68 38.54 18.61
N GLU A 23 48.63 39.16 17.92
CA GLU A 23 49.65 38.54 17.04
C GLU A 23 50.54 37.49 17.73
N THR A 24 50.87 36.37 17.06
CA THR A 24 52.24 35.93 16.66
C THR A 24 52.34 34.43 16.30
N SER A 25 53.25 34.19 15.35
CA SER A 25 53.82 32.98 14.73
C SER A 25 53.74 31.56 15.36
N ASN A 26 53.85 30.61 14.42
CA ASN A 26 54.37 29.22 14.47
C ASN A 26 53.37 28.05 14.55
N GLY A 27 53.58 27.13 13.61
CA GLY A 27 52.64 26.08 13.24
C GLY A 27 52.74 24.77 14.03
N ALA A 28 51.70 23.96 13.86
CA ALA A 28 51.73 22.52 13.99
C ALA A 28 50.54 21.92 13.25
N SER A 29 50.83 20.98 12.35
CA SER A 29 49.88 20.08 11.71
C SER A 29 49.33 19.05 12.72
N ARG A 30 48.12 18.50 12.49
CA ARG A 30 47.42 17.31 13.09
C ARG A 30 46.01 17.70 13.57
N THR A 31 44.90 17.03 13.26
CA THR A 31 44.57 15.73 12.64
C THR A 31 43.14 15.81 12.09
N ASN A 32 42.90 15.33 10.86
CA ASN A 32 41.57 15.19 10.27
C ASN A 32 40.89 13.93 10.84
N SER A 33 39.94 14.08 11.76
CA SER A 33 39.08 12.98 12.20
C SER A 33 37.92 12.82 11.23
N THR A 34 38.03 11.83 10.32
CA THR A 34 36.92 11.27 9.56
C THR A 34 35.89 10.66 10.52
N ALA A 35 34.89 11.45 10.91
CA ALA A 35 33.68 10.92 11.52
C ALA A 35 32.78 10.41 10.40
N ASN A 36 32.81 9.10 10.21
CA ASN A 36 32.00 8.37 9.24
C ASN A 36 30.55 8.30 9.74
N PHE A 37 29.82 9.42 9.64
CA PHE A 37 28.38 9.43 9.82
C PHE A 37 27.75 8.79 8.58
N LYS A 38 27.34 7.52 8.69
CA LYS A 38 26.40 6.92 7.76
C LYS A 38 25.08 7.67 7.91
N ASP A 39 24.89 8.64 7.03
CA ASP A 39 23.67 9.41 6.89
C ASP A 39 22.61 8.52 6.21
N SER A 40 21.64 8.04 6.98
CA SER A 40 20.39 7.49 6.44
C SER A 40 19.49 8.64 6.00
N ALA A 41 19.94 9.42 5.03
CA ALA A 41 19.09 10.36 4.31
C ALA A 41 18.30 9.57 3.25
N PRO A 42 17.00 9.87 3.03
CA PRO A 42 16.26 9.29 1.91
C PRO A 42 16.98 9.69 0.60
N GLU A 43 17.34 8.71 -0.23
CA GLU A 43 17.95 8.98 -1.54
C GLU A 43 16.93 9.67 -2.44
N THR A 44 16.90 11.00 -2.40
CA THR A 44 16.16 11.81 -3.38
C THR A 44 16.97 11.86 -4.67
N SER A 45 16.42 11.27 -5.73
CA SER A 45 17.00 11.32 -7.08
C SER A 45 16.44 12.51 -7.84
N TYR A 46 17.22 13.08 -8.75
CA TYR A 46 16.85 14.25 -9.53
C TYR A 46 16.86 13.91 -11.00
N GLU A 47 15.76 14.18 -11.70
CA GLU A 47 15.71 14.12 -13.16
C GLU A 47 15.64 15.55 -13.72
N SER A 48 16.44 15.82 -14.76
CA SER A 48 16.42 17.11 -15.45
C SER A 48 15.22 17.12 -16.40
N GLY A 49 14.13 17.79 -15.99
CA GLY A 49 13.00 18.02 -16.88
C GLY A 49 13.44 18.81 -18.13
N GLU A 50 12.76 18.57 -19.24
CA GLU A 50 13.02 19.17 -20.57
C GLU A 50 13.06 20.71 -20.55
N ASN A 51 12.46 21.33 -19.52
CA ASN A 51 12.42 22.78 -19.29
C ASN A 51 13.37 23.27 -18.17
N GLY A 52 14.36 22.47 -17.75
CA GLY A 52 15.35 22.87 -16.74
C GLY A 52 14.85 22.87 -15.28
N HIS A 53 13.60 22.47 -15.04
CA HIS A 53 13.09 22.25 -13.68
C HIS A 53 13.59 20.90 -13.14
N LYS A 54 14.37 20.95 -12.04
CA LYS A 54 14.77 19.77 -11.28
C LYS A 54 13.60 19.34 -10.40
N ILE A 55 12.97 18.23 -10.74
CA ILE A 55 11.93 17.62 -9.92
C ILE A 55 12.64 16.64 -8.99
N ALA A 56 12.57 16.89 -7.68
CA ALA A 56 13.02 15.92 -6.69
C ALA A 56 12.06 14.74 -6.71
N PHE A 57 12.60 13.53 -6.79
CA PHE A 57 11.83 12.32 -7.01
C PHE A 57 12.38 11.19 -6.13
N ASP A 58 11.51 10.44 -5.46
CA ASP A 58 11.91 9.24 -4.73
C ASP A 58 12.01 8.08 -5.74
N PRO A 59 13.15 7.39 -5.89
CA PRO A 59 13.29 6.25 -6.81
C PRO A 59 12.14 5.23 -6.74
N ARG A 60 11.51 5.06 -5.57
CA ARG A 60 10.36 4.18 -5.38
C ARG A 60 9.13 4.61 -6.19
N ASP A 61 8.93 5.91 -6.34
CA ASP A 61 7.81 6.48 -7.09
C ASP A 61 7.93 6.14 -8.60
N ILE A 62 9.15 5.93 -9.14
CA ILE A 62 9.39 5.66 -10.58
C ILE A 62 9.01 4.22 -10.83
N SER A 63 9.46 3.32 -9.95
CA SER A 63 9.12 1.90 -10.02
C SER A 63 7.60 1.69 -9.89
N GLU A 64 6.95 2.39 -8.96
CA GLU A 64 5.51 2.30 -8.77
C GLU A 64 4.75 2.85 -9.99
N SER A 65 5.19 3.99 -10.54
CA SER A 65 4.62 4.57 -11.76
C SER A 65 4.79 3.67 -12.99
N ALA A 66 5.94 3.02 -13.14
CA ALA A 66 6.22 2.07 -14.22
C ALA A 66 5.41 0.76 -14.08
N GLU A 67 5.10 0.33 -12.86
CA GLU A 67 4.23 -0.82 -12.62
C GLU A 67 2.76 -0.46 -12.87
N ARG A 68 2.32 0.70 -12.38
CA ARG A 68 0.96 1.20 -12.55
C ARG A 68 0.61 1.51 -14.01
N SER A 69 1.58 1.97 -14.81
CA SER A 69 1.38 2.20 -16.24
C SER A 69 1.22 0.93 -17.07
N LYS A 70 1.64 -0.24 -16.56
CA LYS A 70 1.42 -1.55 -17.19
C LYS A 70 0.07 -2.15 -16.84
N GLN A 71 -0.56 -1.69 -15.77
CA GLN A 71 -1.86 -2.18 -15.32
C GLN A 71 -2.99 -1.50 -16.09
N PRO A 72 -4.13 -2.19 -16.32
CA PRO A 72 -5.32 -1.55 -16.89
C PRO A 72 -5.81 -0.44 -15.97
N LYS A 73 -6.48 0.57 -16.54
CA LYS A 73 -6.99 1.72 -15.77
C LYS A 73 -8.12 1.35 -14.81
N LEU A 74 -8.86 0.30 -15.15
CA LEU A 74 -9.96 -0.22 -14.36
C LEU A 74 -9.59 -1.61 -13.88
N THR A 75 -9.93 -1.87 -12.63
CA THR A 75 -9.93 -3.20 -12.03
C THR A 75 -11.01 -4.07 -12.66
N LEU A 76 -10.86 -5.40 -12.57
CA LEU A 76 -11.90 -6.32 -13.05
C LEU A 76 -13.22 -6.12 -12.31
N MET A 77 -13.14 -5.73 -11.04
CA MET A 77 -14.32 -5.40 -10.23
C MET A 77 -15.10 -4.22 -10.82
N GLU A 78 -14.40 -3.15 -11.21
CA GLU A 78 -15.02 -1.98 -11.82
C GLU A 78 -15.61 -2.28 -13.20
N GLU A 79 -14.92 -3.05 -14.04
CA GLU A 79 -15.44 -3.45 -15.34
C GLU A 79 -16.73 -4.26 -15.20
N VAL A 80 -16.77 -5.22 -14.27
CA VAL A 80 -17.98 -6.01 -13.98
C VAL A 80 -19.11 -5.14 -13.44
N LEU A 81 -18.81 -4.17 -12.57
CA LEU A 81 -19.79 -3.21 -12.07
C LEU A 81 -20.35 -2.34 -13.20
N LEU A 82 -19.50 -1.85 -14.10
CA LEU A 82 -19.90 -1.03 -15.24
C LEU A 82 -20.79 -1.81 -16.22
N LEU A 83 -20.52 -3.09 -16.47
CA LEU A 83 -21.39 -3.96 -17.29
C LEU A 83 -22.80 -4.12 -16.69
N GLY A 84 -22.93 -4.04 -15.37
CA GLY A 84 -24.22 -4.12 -14.68
C GLY A 84 -24.98 -2.79 -14.59
N LEU A 85 -24.33 -1.67 -14.89
CA LEU A 85 -24.87 -0.32 -14.67
C LEU A 85 -25.83 0.09 -15.78
N LYS A 86 -26.96 0.71 -15.41
CA LYS A 86 -27.91 1.24 -16.38
C LYS A 86 -27.59 2.69 -16.73
N ASP A 87 -27.42 2.97 -18.03
CA ASP A 87 -27.02 4.27 -18.58
C ASP A 87 -27.81 5.47 -18.05
N LYS A 88 -29.13 5.33 -17.94
CA LYS A 88 -30.02 6.46 -17.57
C LYS A 88 -30.39 6.50 -16.10
N GLN A 89 -30.20 5.39 -15.40
CA GLN A 89 -30.73 5.17 -14.07
C GLN A 89 -29.66 5.26 -12.98
N GLY A 90 -28.38 5.09 -13.32
CA GLY A 90 -27.27 5.27 -12.38
C GLY A 90 -27.23 4.24 -11.25
N TYR A 91 -28.03 3.17 -11.32
CA TYR A 91 -28.00 2.03 -10.41
C TYR A 91 -27.81 0.73 -11.20
N LEU A 92 -27.28 -0.29 -10.52
CA LEU A 92 -27.06 -1.62 -11.09
C LEU A 92 -28.40 -2.28 -11.43
N SER A 93 -28.49 -2.85 -12.62
CA SER A 93 -29.72 -3.46 -13.16
C SER A 93 -30.33 -4.48 -12.21
N PHE A 94 -29.46 -5.31 -11.59
CA PHE A 94 -29.82 -6.38 -10.66
C PHE A 94 -28.60 -6.71 -9.77
N TRP A 95 -28.45 -6.05 -8.62
CA TRP A 95 -27.45 -6.48 -7.63
C TRP A 95 -27.97 -7.71 -6.89
N ASN A 96 -27.20 -8.79 -6.87
CA ASN A 96 -27.52 -10.01 -6.13
C ASN A 96 -26.25 -10.63 -5.52
N ASP A 97 -26.44 -11.68 -4.73
CA ASP A 97 -25.35 -12.39 -4.07
C ASP A 97 -24.40 -13.06 -5.07
N ASN A 98 -24.88 -13.45 -6.25
CA ASN A 98 -24.03 -14.01 -7.32
C ASN A 98 -23.05 -12.96 -7.88
N ILE A 99 -23.50 -11.71 -8.08
CA ILE A 99 -22.61 -10.61 -8.50
C ILE A 99 -21.60 -10.33 -7.39
N SER A 100 -22.08 -10.24 -6.15
CA SER A 100 -21.21 -10.00 -5.01
C SER A 100 -20.12 -11.09 -4.92
N TYR A 101 -20.49 -12.36 -5.03
CA TYR A 101 -19.55 -13.50 -5.02
C TYR A 101 -18.56 -13.45 -6.21
N ALA A 102 -19.06 -13.14 -7.41
CA ALA A 102 -18.22 -12.99 -8.60
C ALA A 102 -17.16 -11.88 -8.45
N LEU A 103 -17.51 -10.76 -7.80
CA LEU A 103 -16.56 -9.67 -7.53
C LEU A 103 -15.44 -10.10 -6.57
N ARG A 104 -15.71 -10.99 -5.61
CA ARG A 104 -14.66 -11.55 -4.74
C ARG A 104 -13.76 -12.51 -5.54
N GLY A 105 -14.31 -13.20 -6.53
CA GLY A 105 -13.52 -13.91 -7.54
C GLY A 105 -12.61 -12.97 -8.35
N CYS A 106 -13.11 -11.78 -8.73
CA CYS A 106 -12.32 -10.77 -9.44
C CYS A 106 -11.13 -10.30 -8.61
N ILE A 107 -11.28 -10.10 -7.30
CA ILE A 107 -10.16 -9.78 -6.38
C ILE A 107 -9.05 -10.83 -6.49
N VAL A 108 -9.39 -12.12 -6.39
CA VAL A 108 -8.39 -13.20 -6.45
C VAL A 108 -7.70 -13.24 -7.81
N ILE A 109 -8.46 -13.14 -8.91
CA ILE A 109 -7.91 -13.16 -10.26
C ILE A 109 -6.97 -11.96 -10.47
N GLU A 110 -7.37 -10.78 -10.01
CA GLU A 110 -6.62 -9.56 -10.21
C GLU A 110 -5.31 -9.53 -9.41
N LEU A 111 -5.32 -10.00 -8.16
CA LEU A 111 -4.09 -10.20 -7.38
C LEU A 111 -3.13 -11.16 -8.08
N ALA A 112 -3.65 -12.20 -8.76
CA ALA A 112 -2.82 -13.12 -9.52
C ALA A 112 -2.22 -12.47 -10.78
N PHE A 113 -3.00 -11.65 -11.51
CA PHE A 113 -2.49 -10.90 -12.67
C PHE A 113 -1.47 -9.83 -12.31
N ARG A 114 -1.61 -9.20 -11.15
CA ARG A 114 -0.62 -8.26 -10.60
C ARG A 114 0.59 -8.98 -9.98
N GLY A 115 0.63 -10.31 -9.98
CA GLY A 115 1.76 -11.09 -9.48
C GLY A 115 1.91 -11.09 -7.95
N ARG A 116 0.85 -10.72 -7.20
CA ARG A 116 0.87 -10.69 -5.73
C ARG A 116 0.67 -12.06 -5.11
N ILE A 117 -0.13 -12.91 -5.77
CA ILE A 117 -0.42 -14.28 -5.31
C ILE A 117 -0.11 -15.31 -6.39
N SER A 118 0.14 -16.55 -5.96
CA SER A 118 0.29 -17.68 -6.85
C SER A 118 -0.25 -18.97 -6.24
N MET A 119 -0.45 -19.97 -7.10
CA MET A 119 -0.73 -21.33 -6.64
C MET A 119 0.49 -21.87 -5.89
N GLN A 120 0.27 -22.49 -4.74
CA GLN A 120 1.35 -23.09 -3.95
C GLN A 120 2.11 -24.11 -4.79
N LYS A 121 3.45 -24.09 -4.69
CA LYS A 121 4.32 -25.01 -5.43
C LYS A 121 4.33 -26.41 -4.84
N ASP A 122 3.21 -27.12 -4.97
CA ASP A 122 3.07 -28.53 -4.60
C ASP A 122 2.78 -29.40 -5.84
N ALA A 123 3.56 -30.44 -6.08
CA ALA A 123 3.36 -31.37 -7.19
C ALA A 123 2.02 -32.13 -7.09
N SER A 124 1.55 -32.38 -5.86
CA SER A 124 0.30 -33.12 -5.61
C SER A 124 -0.95 -32.31 -5.96
N ARG A 125 -0.86 -30.98 -6.00
CA ARG A 125 -1.98 -30.05 -6.30
C ARG A 125 -2.74 -30.36 -7.59
N ARG A 126 -2.07 -30.98 -8.57
CA ARG A 126 -2.68 -31.35 -9.87
C ARG A 126 -3.77 -32.41 -9.74
N ARG A 127 -3.82 -33.11 -8.60
CA ARG A 127 -4.88 -34.08 -8.26
C ARG A 127 -6.19 -33.40 -7.88
N PHE A 128 -6.14 -32.12 -7.52
CA PHE A 128 -7.31 -31.34 -7.13
C PHE A 128 -7.81 -30.46 -8.28
N PRO A 129 -9.13 -30.21 -8.36
CA PRO A 129 -9.71 -29.18 -9.23
C PRO A 129 -9.05 -27.82 -9.01
N LEU A 130 -9.11 -26.91 -9.99
CA LEU A 130 -8.44 -25.60 -9.90
C LEU A 130 -8.92 -24.77 -8.70
N ALA A 131 -10.21 -24.81 -8.39
CA ALA A 131 -10.81 -24.06 -7.28
C ALA A 131 -10.32 -24.53 -5.89
N ASP A 132 -9.99 -25.82 -5.76
CA ASP A 132 -9.58 -26.43 -4.49
C ASP A 132 -8.07 -26.35 -4.25
N ARG A 133 -7.32 -25.74 -5.17
CA ARG A 133 -5.87 -25.57 -5.02
C ARG A 133 -5.56 -24.39 -4.12
N VAL A 134 -4.62 -24.62 -3.21
CA VAL A 134 -4.12 -23.62 -2.27
C VAL A 134 -3.31 -22.54 -2.99
N ILE A 135 -3.57 -21.28 -2.62
CA ILE A 135 -2.83 -20.11 -3.09
C ILE A 135 -2.05 -19.47 -1.93
N GLU A 136 -0.95 -18.80 -2.26
CA GLU A 136 -0.07 -18.11 -1.32
C GLU A 136 0.32 -16.74 -1.84
N VAL A 137 0.56 -15.81 -0.91
CA VAL A 137 1.14 -14.49 -1.22
C VAL A 137 2.61 -14.69 -1.58
N ILE A 138 3.02 -14.13 -2.71
CA ILE A 138 4.40 -14.19 -3.22
C ILE A 138 5.06 -12.81 -3.29
N ASP A 139 4.26 -11.74 -3.33
CA ASP A 139 4.69 -10.35 -3.30
C ASP A 139 3.66 -9.54 -2.51
N GLU A 140 4.15 -8.73 -1.57
CA GLU A 140 3.35 -7.95 -0.62
C GLU A 140 3.28 -6.47 -0.98
N THR A 141 3.90 -6.09 -2.10
CA THR A 141 3.87 -4.72 -2.60
C THR A 141 2.42 -4.28 -2.79
N LEU A 142 2.09 -3.10 -2.28
CA LEU A 142 0.72 -2.58 -2.41
C LEU A 142 0.38 -2.38 -3.89
N THR A 143 -0.90 -2.52 -4.19
CA THR A 143 -1.45 -2.40 -5.54
C THR A 143 -1.96 -0.98 -5.81
N GLY A 144 -2.16 -0.19 -4.75
CA GLY A 144 -2.81 1.12 -4.80
C GLY A 144 -4.34 1.04 -4.81
N GLU A 145 -4.90 -0.17 -4.85
CA GLU A 145 -6.33 -0.43 -4.80
C GLU A 145 -6.72 -0.94 -3.40
N VAL A 146 -7.53 -0.14 -2.69
CA VAL A 146 -7.87 -0.41 -1.28
C VAL A 146 -8.42 -1.82 -1.05
N LEU A 147 -9.30 -2.31 -1.94
CA LEU A 147 -9.90 -3.64 -1.81
C LEU A 147 -8.89 -4.77 -2.01
N LEU A 148 -7.99 -4.62 -2.99
CA LEU A 148 -6.94 -5.61 -3.26
C LEU A 148 -5.92 -5.62 -2.11
N ASP A 149 -5.57 -4.44 -1.59
CA ASP A 149 -4.59 -4.28 -0.52
C ASP A 149 -5.10 -4.83 0.82
N GLU A 150 -6.37 -4.60 1.16
CA GLU A 150 -6.99 -5.20 2.34
C GLU A 150 -7.12 -6.73 2.20
N ALA A 151 -7.47 -7.23 1.02
CA ALA A 151 -7.49 -8.68 0.76
C ALA A 151 -6.08 -9.28 0.87
N LEU A 152 -5.06 -8.64 0.31
CA LEU A 152 -3.66 -9.07 0.36
C LEU A 152 -3.15 -9.13 1.80
N LYS A 153 -3.47 -8.12 2.61
CA LYS A 153 -3.16 -8.07 4.04
C LYS A 153 -3.84 -9.20 4.81
N MET A 154 -5.12 -9.46 4.56
CA MET A 154 -5.85 -10.58 5.17
C MET A 154 -5.23 -11.93 4.77
N MET A 155 -4.86 -12.11 3.50
CA MET A 155 -4.22 -13.33 3.00
C MET A 155 -2.87 -13.60 3.65
N LYS A 156 -2.08 -12.56 3.89
CA LYS A 156 -0.79 -12.67 4.57
C LYS A 156 -0.92 -13.09 6.04
N GLN A 157 -1.96 -12.63 6.73
CA GLN A 157 -2.16 -12.86 8.17
C GLN A 157 -2.87 -14.18 8.49
N SER A 158 -3.41 -14.85 7.47
CA SER A 158 -4.19 -16.07 7.63
C SER A 158 -3.41 -17.30 7.17
N GLU A 159 -3.93 -18.49 7.51
CA GLU A 159 -3.44 -19.73 6.92
C GLU A 159 -3.73 -19.77 5.41
N LYS A 160 -2.82 -20.39 4.65
CA LYS A 160 -2.97 -20.62 3.22
C LYS A 160 -4.17 -21.53 2.98
N MET A 161 -5.12 -21.06 2.19
CA MET A 161 -6.32 -21.81 1.84
C MET A 161 -6.53 -21.86 0.33
N SER A 162 -7.51 -22.65 -0.09
CA SER A 162 -7.87 -22.82 -1.50
C SER A 162 -8.48 -21.56 -2.10
N VAL A 163 -8.52 -21.47 -3.44
CA VAL A 163 -9.18 -20.38 -4.15
C VAL A 163 -10.66 -20.27 -3.75
N SER A 164 -11.40 -21.38 -3.71
CA SER A 164 -12.82 -21.38 -3.31
C SER A 164 -12.99 -20.88 -1.87
N SER A 165 -12.18 -21.37 -0.94
CA SER A 165 -12.21 -20.94 0.46
C SER A 165 -11.97 -19.43 0.63
N TRP A 166 -11.06 -18.85 -0.15
CA TRP A 166 -10.81 -17.41 -0.13
C TRP A 166 -12.02 -16.59 -0.60
N ILE A 167 -12.67 -17.03 -1.68
CA ILE A 167 -13.85 -16.35 -2.22
C ILE A 167 -15.03 -16.46 -1.24
N ASP A 168 -15.23 -17.62 -0.64
CA ASP A 168 -16.27 -17.86 0.37
C ASP A 168 -16.07 -17.01 1.62
N LEU A 169 -14.84 -16.95 2.12
CA LEU A 169 -14.48 -16.15 3.30
C LEU A 169 -14.74 -14.65 3.05
N MET A 170 -14.25 -14.11 1.94
CA MET A 170 -14.45 -12.70 1.58
C MET A 170 -15.93 -12.37 1.30
N SER A 171 -16.71 -13.37 0.89
CA SER A 171 -18.14 -13.22 0.65
C SER A 171 -18.99 -13.36 1.91
N GLY A 172 -18.41 -13.78 3.04
CA GLY A 172 -19.14 -14.04 4.29
C GLY A 172 -19.94 -15.35 4.29
N ASN A 173 -19.70 -16.24 3.32
CA ASN A 173 -20.41 -17.51 3.16
C ASN A 173 -19.74 -18.67 3.92
N SER A 174 -18.57 -18.46 4.51
CA SER A 174 -17.80 -19.51 5.18
C SER A 174 -18.31 -19.77 6.60
N SER A 175 -18.59 -21.03 6.95
CA SER A 175 -18.91 -21.46 8.32
C SER A 175 -17.75 -21.28 9.32
N SER A 176 -16.54 -20.96 8.85
CA SER A 176 -15.35 -20.62 9.65
C SER A 176 -15.42 -19.24 10.31
N LEU A 177 -16.47 -18.44 10.04
CA LEU A 177 -16.74 -17.15 10.69
C LEU A 177 -16.83 -17.27 12.23
N PHE A 178 -17.08 -18.46 12.77
CA PHE A 178 -17.12 -18.69 14.22
C PHE A 178 -15.73 -18.72 14.88
N SER A 179 -14.63 -18.72 14.13
CA SER A 179 -13.27 -18.84 14.70
C SER A 179 -12.36 -17.60 14.53
N LEU A 180 -12.66 -16.65 13.64
CA LEU A 180 -11.87 -15.41 13.50
C LEU A 180 -12.65 -14.21 14.06
N GLY A 181 -12.33 -13.87 15.31
CA GLY A 181 -12.94 -12.77 16.03
C GLY A 181 -12.67 -11.40 15.39
N SER A 182 -13.74 -10.59 15.36
CA SER A 182 -13.77 -9.13 15.51
C SER A 182 -12.52 -8.35 15.09
N GLY A 183 -12.51 -7.88 13.84
CA GLY A 183 -11.58 -6.84 13.39
C GLY A 183 -11.50 -6.76 11.87
N THR A 184 -12.39 -5.97 11.26
CA THR A 184 -12.29 -5.53 9.86
C THR A 184 -12.50 -6.64 8.82
N THR A 185 -13.71 -7.18 8.72
CA THR A 185 -14.06 -8.08 7.61
C THR A 185 -14.41 -7.27 6.36
N LEU A 186 -13.92 -7.71 5.21
CA LEU A 186 -14.27 -7.20 3.87
C LEU A 186 -15.78 -7.32 3.55
N SER A 187 -16.56 -7.93 4.45
CA SER A 187 -18.00 -8.12 4.38
C SER A 187 -18.81 -6.81 4.31
N THR A 188 -18.23 -5.67 4.71
CA THR A 188 -18.93 -4.37 4.75
C THR A 188 -19.04 -3.67 3.39
N TRP A 189 -18.39 -4.18 2.34
CA TRP A 189 -18.41 -3.59 0.98
C TRP A 189 -19.66 -3.96 0.18
N HIS A 190 -20.84 -3.81 0.76
CA HIS A 190 -22.08 -3.76 0.00
C HIS A 190 -22.13 -2.39 -0.72
N PRO A 191 -22.39 -2.29 -2.04
CA PRO A 191 -22.41 -1.02 -2.77
C PRO A 191 -23.41 0.00 -2.22
N GLN A 192 -24.42 -0.45 -1.47
CA GLN A 192 -25.36 0.44 -0.77
C GLN A 192 -24.80 1.08 0.51
N SER A 193 -23.62 0.66 0.99
CA SER A 193 -22.92 1.24 2.14
C SER A 193 -21.98 2.39 1.75
N ILE A 194 -21.83 2.68 0.45
CA ILE A 194 -21.11 3.87 -0.05
C ILE A 194 -22.15 5.00 -0.15
N ARG A 195 -22.39 5.68 0.96
CA ARG A 195 -23.13 6.96 1.05
C ARG A 195 -22.27 7.99 1.74
#